data_AF-A0A4Q9R1J0-F1
#
_entry.id   AF-A0A4Q9R1J0-F1
#
_cell.length_a   1.000
_cell.length_b   1.000
_cell.length_c   1.000
_cell.angle_alpha   90.00
_cell.angle_beta   90.00
_cell.angle_gamma   90.00
#
_symmetry.space_group_name_H-M   'P 1'
#
loop_
_entity.id
_entity.type
_entity.pdbx_description
1 polymer ?
#
loop_
_entity_poly.entity_id
_entity_poly.type
_entity_poly.pdbx_seq_one_letter_code
_entity_poly.pdbx_strand_id
1 'polypeptide(L)'
;MGEFKIYLADRLQCRTRSPVLAQAAWHRSSRDPEVAQAGGLVRMEEGELVIAEMHPEAGVGHGWPDGRDHQADLRDVWDSLMHVLRQAGWDDAGLADALTAFGLNTEKVDGLKDELAGRRVVPSAAELVVLLDAVHARRSFDTAQGDVTVERSG
;
A
#
# COMPACT_ATOMS: atom_id res chain seq x y z
N MET A 1 -4.49 14.57 16.86
CA MET A 1 -5.14 14.44 15.54
C MET A 1 -6.62 14.22 15.73
N GLY A 2 -7.44 14.94 14.97
CA GLY A 2 -8.88 14.77 15.01
C GLY A 2 -9.31 13.45 14.37
N GLU A 3 -10.58 13.12 14.54
CA GLU A 3 -11.19 11.97 13.86
C GLU A 3 -11.68 12.40 12.48
N PHE A 4 -11.25 11.69 11.43
CA PHE A 4 -11.72 11.89 10.07
C PHE A 4 -13.06 11.19 9.85
N LYS A 5 -13.96 11.85 9.14
CA LYS A 5 -15.21 11.26 8.63
C LYS A 5 -15.32 11.56 7.13
N ILE A 6 -15.51 10.53 6.33
CA ILE A 6 -15.68 10.65 4.87
C ILE A 6 -17.11 10.24 4.52
N TYR A 7 -17.83 11.10 3.80
CA TYR A 7 -19.19 10.88 3.34
C TYR A 7 -19.24 10.90 1.81
N LEU A 8 -20.12 10.07 1.27
CA LEU A 8 -20.45 10.00 -0.15
C LEU A 8 -21.99 10.04 -0.27
N ALA A 9 -22.54 11.07 -0.91
CA ALA A 9 -23.98 11.34 -0.96
C ALA A 9 -24.65 11.22 0.43
N ASP A 10 -24.09 11.94 1.42
CA ASP A 10 -24.49 11.94 2.84
C ASP A 10 -24.37 10.60 3.59
N ARG A 11 -23.90 9.53 2.94
CA ARG A 11 -23.63 8.25 3.59
C ARG A 11 -22.21 8.20 4.11
N LEU A 12 -22.06 7.94 5.41
CA LEU A 12 -20.75 7.74 6.04
C LEU A 12 -20.05 6.51 5.47
N GLN A 13 -18.91 6.71 4.80
CA GLN A 13 -18.08 5.65 4.22
C GLN A 13 -16.97 5.22 5.18
N CYS A 14 -16.41 6.17 5.93
CA CYS A 14 -15.31 5.91 6.83
C CYS A 14 -15.33 6.87 8.01
N ARG A 15 -15.06 6.35 9.20
CA ARG A 15 -14.79 7.11 10.43
C ARG A 15 -13.52 6.55 11.05
N THR A 16 -12.46 7.36 11.15
CA THR A 16 -11.15 6.85 11.56
C THR A 16 -10.24 7.94 12.11
N ARG A 17 -9.26 7.56 12.94
CA ARG A 17 -8.13 8.41 13.32
C ARG A 17 -6.88 8.15 12.47
N SER A 18 -6.90 7.14 11.60
CA SER A 18 -5.80 6.81 10.70
C SER A 18 -5.85 7.66 9.43
N PRO A 19 -4.81 8.48 9.15
CA PRO A 19 -4.73 9.28 7.93
C PRO A 19 -4.78 8.45 6.65
N VAL A 20 -4.03 7.35 6.62
CA VAL A 20 -3.93 6.51 5.41
C VAL A 20 -5.28 5.85 5.11
N LEU A 21 -6.03 5.44 6.16
CA LEU A 21 -7.38 4.91 5.96
C LEU A 21 -8.36 6.00 5.49
N ALA A 22 -8.25 7.22 6.03
CA ALA A 22 -9.06 8.35 5.59
C ALA A 22 -8.74 8.74 4.13
N GLN A 23 -7.46 8.78 3.75
CA GLN A 23 -6.99 9.00 2.38
C GLN A 23 -7.52 7.92 1.42
N ALA A 24 -7.44 6.65 1.80
CA ALA A 24 -7.99 5.56 1.01
C ALA A 24 -9.52 5.68 0.80
N ALA A 25 -10.26 6.06 1.84
CA ALA A 25 -11.70 6.29 1.76
C ALA A 25 -12.05 7.50 0.88
N TRP A 26 -11.29 8.59 0.99
CA TRP A 26 -11.43 9.77 0.12
C TRP A 26 -11.18 9.41 -1.33
N HIS A 27 -10.03 8.82 -1.67
CA HIS A 27 -9.68 8.43 -3.04
C HIS A 27 -10.70 7.47 -3.67
N ARG A 28 -11.30 6.58 -2.86
CA ARG A 28 -12.35 5.68 -3.34
C ARG A 28 -13.65 6.43 -3.61
N SER A 29 -14.07 7.29 -2.68
CA SER A 29 -15.33 8.04 -2.77
C SER A 29 -15.27 9.08 -3.90
N SER A 30 -14.13 9.73 -4.08
CA SER A 30 -13.92 10.78 -5.08
C SER A 30 -14.03 10.28 -6.53
N ARG A 31 -13.96 8.96 -6.75
CA ARG A 31 -14.02 8.34 -8.08
C ARG A 31 -15.24 7.44 -8.29
N ASP A 32 -16.22 7.53 -7.39
CA ASP A 32 -17.43 6.71 -7.46
C ASP A 32 -18.27 7.07 -8.70
N PRO A 33 -18.49 6.13 -9.64
CA PRO A 33 -19.14 6.44 -10.91
C PRO A 33 -20.65 6.67 -10.77
N GLU A 34 -21.32 5.99 -9.83
CA GLU A 34 -22.76 6.11 -9.65
C GLU A 34 -23.11 7.48 -9.08
N VAL A 35 -22.36 7.89 -8.06
CA VAL A 35 -22.58 9.20 -7.41
C VAL A 35 -22.13 10.34 -8.31
N ALA A 36 -21.07 10.15 -9.10
CA ALA A 36 -20.67 11.12 -10.13
C ALA A 36 -21.78 11.36 -11.15
N GLN A 37 -22.39 10.28 -11.68
CA GLN A 37 -23.50 10.38 -12.64
C GLN A 37 -24.76 11.00 -12.04
N ALA A 38 -25.04 10.73 -10.76
CA ALA A 38 -26.17 11.30 -10.04
C ALA A 38 -25.96 12.76 -9.61
N GLY A 39 -24.78 13.34 -9.84
CA GLY A 39 -24.44 14.70 -9.41
C GLY A 39 -24.30 14.85 -7.90
N GLY A 40 -23.98 13.76 -7.19
CA GLY A 40 -23.80 13.78 -5.73
C GLY A 40 -22.48 14.43 -5.30
N LEU A 41 -22.20 14.35 -4.00
CA LEU A 41 -21.06 15.00 -3.36
C LEU A 41 -20.27 14.04 -2.48
N VAL A 42 -18.97 14.29 -2.40
CA VAL A 42 -18.06 13.69 -1.42
C VAL A 42 -17.70 14.78 -0.42
N ARG A 43 -17.81 14.49 0.87
CA ARG A 43 -17.49 15.42 1.96
C ARG A 43 -16.51 14.78 2.94
N MET A 44 -15.51 15.54 3.37
CA MET A 44 -14.57 15.15 4.41
C MET A 44 -14.70 16.10 5.60
N GLU A 45 -14.79 15.53 6.79
CA GLU A 45 -14.74 16.24 8.07
C GLU A 45 -13.53 15.77 8.90
N GLU A 46 -12.95 16.67 9.69
CA GLU A 46 -12.07 16.32 10.81
C GLU A 46 -12.66 16.90 12.10
N GLY A 47 -13.07 16.02 13.01
CA GLY A 47 -13.86 16.40 14.18
C GLY A 47 -15.26 16.88 13.77
N GLU A 48 -15.49 18.18 13.90
CA GLU A 48 -16.74 18.88 13.52
C GLU A 48 -16.54 19.85 12.34
N LEU A 49 -15.31 19.98 11.83
CA LEU A 49 -14.99 20.90 10.75
C LEU A 49 -15.07 20.17 9.40
N VAL A 50 -15.81 20.73 8.45
CA VAL A 50 -15.76 20.30 7.04
C VAL A 50 -14.43 20.80 6.45
N ILE A 51 -13.58 19.86 6.06
CA ILE A 51 -12.25 20.12 5.49
C ILE A 51 -12.36 20.28 3.97
N ALA A 52 -13.22 19.48 3.33
CA ALA A 52 -13.35 19.48 1.89
C ALA A 52 -14.72 18.95 1.43
N GLU A 53 -15.16 19.45 0.29
CA GLU A 53 -16.34 18.99 -0.43
C GLU A 53 -16.11 19.09 -1.93
N MET A 54 -16.51 18.07 -2.70
CA MET A 54 -16.37 18.05 -4.16
C MET A 54 -17.37 17.11 -4.82
N HIS A 55 -17.62 17.32 -6.11
CA HIS A 55 -18.32 16.35 -6.96
C HIS A 55 -17.35 15.25 -7.41
N PRO A 56 -17.64 13.96 -7.16
CA PRO A 56 -16.79 12.88 -7.64
C PRO A 56 -16.70 12.83 -9.18
N GLU A 57 -15.56 12.36 -9.68
CA GLU A 57 -15.30 12.18 -11.11
C GLU A 57 -14.98 10.71 -11.41
N ALA A 58 -15.72 10.09 -12.32
CA ALA A 58 -15.56 8.67 -12.63
C ALA A 58 -14.14 8.35 -13.11
N GLY A 59 -13.46 7.42 -12.43
CA GLY A 59 -12.13 6.95 -12.80
C GLY A 59 -10.96 7.89 -12.44
N VAL A 60 -11.24 9.09 -11.94
CA VAL A 60 -10.21 10.07 -11.52
C VAL A 60 -10.17 10.10 -9.99
N GLY A 61 -9.06 9.64 -9.41
CA GLY A 61 -8.81 9.84 -7.98
C GLY A 61 -8.42 11.29 -7.72
N HIS A 62 -9.17 12.00 -6.88
CA HIS A 62 -8.79 13.36 -6.49
C HIS A 62 -7.74 13.32 -5.39
N GLY A 63 -6.81 14.28 -5.41
CA GLY A 63 -5.78 14.39 -4.39
C GLY A 63 -6.36 14.59 -3.00
N TRP A 64 -5.55 14.29 -1.98
CA TRP A 64 -5.91 14.51 -0.58
C TRP A 64 -6.14 16.01 -0.31
N PRO A 65 -7.29 16.43 0.24
CA PRO A 65 -7.72 17.83 0.17
C PRO A 65 -7.24 18.68 1.35
N ASP A 66 -6.79 18.06 2.44
CA ASP A 66 -6.35 18.72 3.70
C ASP A 66 -5.03 19.50 3.53
N GLY A 67 -4.37 19.40 2.36
CA GLY A 67 -3.12 20.12 2.08
C GLY A 67 -1.93 19.76 3.00
N ARG A 68 -2.11 18.84 3.96
CA ARG A 68 -1.06 18.34 4.84
C ARG A 68 0.01 17.64 4.04
N ASP A 69 1.26 17.85 4.44
CA ASP A 69 2.46 17.43 3.71
C ASP A 69 2.59 15.92 3.49
N HIS A 70 1.91 15.07 4.29
CA HIS A 70 2.05 13.61 4.19
C HIS A 70 0.86 12.94 3.51
N GLN A 71 0.98 12.75 2.20
CA GLN A 71 0.19 11.75 1.45
C GLN A 71 0.93 10.42 1.51
N ALA A 72 0.19 9.32 1.66
CA ALA A 72 0.78 7.99 1.68
C ALA A 72 1.55 7.75 0.38
N ASP A 73 2.82 7.35 0.50
CA ASP A 73 3.71 7.14 -0.63
C ASP A 73 4.35 5.74 -0.66
N LEU A 74 5.25 5.49 -1.61
CA LEU A 74 5.89 4.17 -1.75
C LEU A 74 6.78 3.79 -0.56
N ARG A 75 7.22 4.73 0.28
CA ARG A 75 7.95 4.43 1.54
C ARG A 75 7.00 3.83 2.57
N ASP A 76 5.79 4.36 2.67
CA ASP A 76 4.75 3.82 3.56
C ASP A 76 4.32 2.41 3.11
N VAL A 77 4.20 2.21 1.80
CA VAL A 77 3.93 0.89 1.19
C VAL A 77 5.08 -0.08 1.52
N TRP A 78 6.33 0.34 1.34
CA TRP A 78 7.50 -0.47 1.65
C TRP A 78 7.55 -0.88 3.11
N ASP A 79 7.36 0.05 4.05
CA ASP A 79 7.36 -0.27 5.49
C ASP A 79 6.26 -1.26 5.85
N SER A 80 5.06 -1.06 5.30
CA SER A 80 3.93 -1.98 5.51
C SER A 80 4.22 -3.36 4.92
N LEU A 81 4.79 -3.41 3.72
CA LEU A 81 5.14 -4.65 3.04
C LEU A 81 6.24 -5.42 3.79
N MET A 82 7.31 -4.75 4.20
CA MET A 82 8.39 -5.35 5.00
C MET A 82 7.85 -5.92 6.31
N HIS A 83 6.92 -5.22 6.97
CA HIS A 83 6.28 -5.73 8.18
C HIS A 83 5.53 -7.04 7.91
N VAL A 84 4.72 -7.09 6.85
CA VAL A 84 3.96 -8.30 6.46
C VAL A 84 4.89 -9.44 6.07
N LEU A 85 5.95 -9.18 5.30
CA LEU A 85 6.89 -10.22 4.87
C LEU A 85 7.65 -10.82 6.06
N ARG A 86 8.09 -10.00 7.01
CA ARG A 86 8.75 -10.46 8.24
C ARG A 86 7.83 -11.31 9.11
N GLN A 87 6.56 -10.91 9.26
CA GLN A 87 5.56 -11.74 9.95
C GLN A 87 5.36 -13.09 9.27
N ALA A 88 5.55 -13.14 7.96
CA ALA A 88 5.43 -14.35 7.17
C ALA A 88 6.75 -15.13 7.05
N GLY A 89 7.74 -14.84 7.89
CA GLY A 89 8.99 -15.59 8.02
C GLY A 89 10.13 -15.15 7.10
N TRP A 90 9.96 -14.07 6.33
CA TRP A 90 11.01 -13.55 5.47
C TRP A 90 11.93 -12.59 6.21
N ASP A 91 13.19 -12.97 6.35
CA ASP A 91 14.25 -12.06 6.80
C ASP A 91 14.95 -11.39 5.60
N ASP A 92 15.85 -10.45 5.90
CA ASP A 92 16.57 -9.68 4.88
C ASP A 92 17.35 -10.59 3.91
N ALA A 93 18.01 -11.62 4.45
CA ALA A 93 18.79 -12.58 3.66
C ALA A 93 17.90 -13.40 2.73
N GLY A 94 16.75 -13.88 3.21
CA GLY A 94 15.79 -14.63 2.39
C GLY A 94 15.19 -13.78 1.28
N LEU A 95 14.90 -12.50 1.54
CA LEU A 95 14.41 -11.58 0.50
C LEU A 95 15.49 -11.26 -0.54
N ALA A 96 16.74 -11.03 -0.10
CA ALA A 96 17.88 -10.80 -0.99
C ALA A 96 18.17 -12.03 -1.88
N ASP A 97 18.12 -13.24 -1.32
CA ASP A 97 18.25 -14.50 -2.07
C ASP A 97 17.11 -14.65 -3.10
N ALA A 98 15.86 -14.39 -2.69
CA ALA A 98 14.71 -14.48 -3.60
C ALA A 98 14.86 -13.53 -4.80
N LEU A 99 15.22 -12.26 -4.55
CA LEU A 99 15.46 -11.27 -5.60
C LEU A 99 16.60 -11.67 -6.52
N THR A 100 17.72 -12.14 -5.95
CA THR A 100 18.89 -12.59 -6.71
C THR A 100 18.55 -13.79 -7.58
N ALA A 101 17.82 -14.78 -7.04
CA ALA A 101 17.34 -15.94 -7.80
C ALA A 101 16.34 -15.55 -8.90
N PHE A 102 15.60 -14.46 -8.72
CA PHE A 102 14.69 -13.89 -9.72
C PHE A 102 15.41 -13.04 -10.79
N GLY A 103 16.73 -12.82 -10.65
CA GLY A 103 17.57 -12.11 -11.62
C GLY A 103 17.92 -10.67 -11.24
N LEU A 104 17.52 -10.19 -10.06
CA LEU A 104 17.92 -8.88 -9.53
C LEU A 104 18.99 -9.07 -8.46
N ASN A 105 20.26 -8.84 -8.83
CA ASN A 105 21.39 -8.99 -7.91
C ASN A 105 21.23 -8.06 -6.69
N THR A 106 20.94 -8.65 -5.53
CA THR A 106 20.57 -7.93 -4.31
C THR A 106 21.32 -8.51 -3.13
N GLU A 107 22.14 -7.69 -2.47
CA GLU A 107 22.90 -8.11 -1.29
C GLU A 107 22.10 -7.89 0.01
N LYS A 108 21.27 -6.84 0.05
CA LYS A 108 20.42 -6.48 1.20
C LYS A 108 19.16 -5.77 0.72
N VAL A 109 18.05 -6.00 1.41
CA VAL A 109 16.74 -5.42 1.12
C VAL A 109 16.46 -4.24 2.06
N ASP A 110 16.81 -4.38 3.34
CA ASP A 110 16.80 -3.29 4.32
C ASP A 110 17.82 -2.18 3.98
N GLY A 111 18.80 -2.47 3.12
CA GLY A 111 19.79 -1.53 2.57
C GLY A 111 19.20 -0.45 1.64
N LEU A 112 17.94 -0.59 1.18
CA LEU A 112 17.22 0.51 0.52
C LEU A 112 16.92 1.69 1.46
N LYS A 113 17.21 1.54 2.76
CA LYS A 113 17.19 2.64 3.75
C LYS A 113 18.56 3.30 3.94
N ASP A 114 19.60 2.92 3.19
CA ASP A 114 20.97 3.34 3.48
C ASP A 114 21.12 4.87 3.53
N GLU A 115 21.68 5.29 4.66
CA GLU A 115 21.82 6.66 5.15
C GLU A 115 22.89 7.46 4.40
N LEU A 116 22.96 7.36 3.08
CA LEU A 116 23.78 8.29 2.30
C LEU A 116 23.10 9.66 2.29
N ALA A 117 23.49 10.49 3.27
CA ALA A 117 23.13 11.90 3.42
C ALA A 117 21.69 12.20 3.88
N GLY A 118 21.11 11.39 4.76
CA GLY A 118 19.82 11.69 5.39
C GLY A 118 18.61 11.66 4.45
N ARG A 119 18.76 11.09 3.25
CA ARG A 119 17.69 10.87 2.28
C ARG A 119 17.42 9.38 2.18
N ARG A 120 16.34 8.94 2.82
CA ARG A 120 15.80 7.58 2.63
C ARG A 120 15.43 7.41 1.16
N VAL A 121 16.02 6.42 0.48
CA VAL A 121 15.67 6.10 -0.91
C VAL A 121 14.22 5.63 -0.94
N VAL A 122 13.44 6.23 -1.85
CA VAL A 122 12.06 5.81 -2.10
C VAL A 122 12.14 4.63 -3.06
N PRO A 123 11.65 3.44 -2.68
CA PRO A 123 11.62 2.32 -3.62
C PRO A 123 10.69 2.67 -4.78
N SER A 124 11.10 2.32 -5.98
CA SER A 124 10.27 2.46 -7.17
C SER A 124 9.13 1.44 -7.16
N ALA A 125 8.07 1.73 -7.92
CA ALA A 125 6.99 0.78 -8.13
C ALA A 125 7.50 -0.53 -8.78
N ALA A 126 8.51 -0.44 -9.64
CA ALA A 126 9.12 -1.61 -10.29
C ALA A 126 9.81 -2.53 -9.26
N GLU A 127 10.59 -1.98 -8.33
CA GLU A 127 11.24 -2.76 -7.27
C GLU A 127 10.22 -3.45 -6.36
N LEU A 128 9.12 -2.77 -6.02
CA LEU A 128 8.03 -3.36 -5.24
C LEU A 128 7.37 -4.54 -5.97
N VAL A 129 7.10 -4.41 -7.26
CA VAL A 129 6.53 -5.50 -8.08
C VAL A 129 7.49 -6.68 -8.15
N VAL A 130 8.76 -6.43 -8.48
CA VAL A 130 9.79 -7.49 -8.59
C VAL A 130 9.98 -8.23 -7.27
N LEU A 131 9.96 -7.52 -6.14
CA LEU A 131 10.02 -8.14 -4.81
C LEU A 131 8.85 -9.10 -4.56
N LEU A 132 7.62 -8.67 -4.89
CA LEU A 132 6.42 -9.50 -4.71
C LEU A 132 6.47 -10.75 -5.61
N ASP A 133 6.89 -10.59 -6.87
CA ASP A 133 7.02 -11.68 -7.83
C ASP A 133 8.11 -12.68 -7.39
N ALA A 134 9.26 -12.18 -6.92
CA ALA A 134 10.35 -13.02 -6.42
C ALA A 134 9.93 -13.84 -5.20
N VAL A 135 9.25 -13.23 -4.23
CA VAL A 135 8.71 -13.91 -3.05
C VAL A 135 7.67 -14.96 -3.47
N HIS A 136 6.77 -14.64 -4.40
CA HIS A 136 5.75 -15.55 -4.87
C HIS A 136 6.35 -16.76 -5.61
N ALA A 137 7.34 -16.52 -6.49
CA ALA A 137 8.05 -17.56 -7.19
C ALA A 137 8.73 -18.52 -6.20
N ARG A 138 9.45 -17.98 -5.20
CA ARG A 138 10.17 -18.81 -4.22
C ARG A 138 9.22 -19.67 -3.37
N ARG A 139 8.09 -19.12 -2.90
CA ARG A 139 7.06 -19.92 -2.19
C ARG A 139 6.49 -21.05 -3.04
N SER A 140 6.28 -20.79 -4.32
CA SER A 140 5.76 -21.80 -5.25
C SER A 140 6.78 -22.92 -5.46
N PHE A 141 8.07 -22.58 -5.56
CA PHE A 141 9.16 -23.56 -5.63
C PHE A 141 9.25 -24.42 -4.36
N ASP A 142 9.19 -23.82 -3.17
CA ASP A 142 9.29 -24.54 -1.90
C ASP A 142 8.11 -25.50 -1.70
N THR A 143 6.90 -25.08 -2.10
CA THR A 143 5.70 -25.93 -2.06
C THR A 143 5.84 -27.14 -2.99
N ALA A 144 6.33 -26.92 -4.22
CA ALA A 144 6.53 -28.00 -5.19
C ALA A 144 7.61 -29.01 -4.74
N GLN A 145 8.67 -28.57 -4.04
CA GLN A 145 9.67 -29.50 -3.48
C GLN A 145 9.16 -30.26 -2.25
N GLY A 146 8.29 -29.64 -1.45
CA GLY A 146 7.60 -30.30 -0.33
C GLY A 146 6.79 -31.52 -0.79
N ASP A 147 6.00 -31.36 -1.86
CA ASP A 147 5.16 -32.43 -2.39
C ASP A 147 5.97 -33.60 -2.98
N VAL A 148 7.07 -33.31 -3.69
CA VAL A 148 7.95 -34.34 -4.29
C VAL A 148 8.65 -35.19 -3.23
N THR A 149 8.88 -34.65 -2.03
CA THR A 149 9.56 -35.37 -0.94
C THR A 149 8.62 -36.34 -0.21
N VAL A 150 7.31 -36.02 -0.16
CA VAL A 150 6.29 -36.88 0.46
C VAL A 150 6.00 -38.12 -0.38
N GLU A 151 6.01 -38.02 -1.71
CA GLU A 151 5.71 -39.16 -2.60
C GLU A 151 6.83 -40.21 -2.69
N ARG A 152 8.05 -39.91 -2.22
CA ARG A 152 9.19 -40.85 -2.27
C ARG A 152 9.39 -41.71 -1.03
N SER A 153 8.49 -41.62 -0.05
CA SER A 153 8.59 -42.35 1.23
C SER A 153 7.44 -43.34 1.47
N GLY A 154 6.67 -43.68 0.44
CA GLY A 154 5.55 -44.64 0.49
C GLY A 154 5.86 -45.96 -0.21
#